data_AF-A0A920UPG4-F1
#
_entry.id   AF-A0A920UPG4-F1
#
_cell.length_a   1.000
_cell.length_b   1.000
_cell.length_c   1.000
_cell.angle_alpha   90.00
_cell.angle_beta   90.00
_cell.angle_gamma   90.00
#
_symmetry.space_group_name_H-M   'P 1'
#
loop_
_entity.id
_entity.type
_entity.pdbx_description
1 polymer ?
#
loop_
_entity_poly.entity_id
_entity_poly.type
_entity_poly.pdbx_seq_one_letter_code
_entity_poly.pdbx_strand_id
1 'polypeptide(L)'
;MDHFKLEIPFKSFVRMPNGLQWYKDELYVIDQFTDDVFVISDKGNVLKIINTETENGSGITVGGGFLWTASNGQTRARPFRDHDDHSPKVIKIDLNTGESLDCFPTPQASGIHGIEWDEGNLWITATSLKSLFLIDGSNFEILHKDSLQLKSSTWPCKRWRRYLVLR
;
A
#
# COMPACT_ATOMS: atom_id res chain seq x y z
N MET A 1 -34.61 4.76 8.35
CA MET A 1 -33.19 4.39 8.19
C MET A 1 -33.07 3.82 6.80
N ASP A 2 -32.41 4.54 5.89
CA ASP A 2 -32.22 4.04 4.54
C ASP A 2 -31.29 2.83 4.58
N HIS A 3 -31.80 1.69 4.15
CA HIS A 3 -31.02 0.48 4.02
C HIS A 3 -30.15 0.63 2.78
N PHE A 4 -28.86 0.94 2.96
CA PHE A 4 -27.89 0.84 1.88
C PHE A 4 -27.87 -0.61 1.38
N LYS A 5 -28.29 -0.80 0.13
CA LYS A 5 -28.16 -2.08 -0.54
C LYS A 5 -26.68 -2.29 -0.84
N LEU A 6 -26.10 -3.34 -0.26
CA LEU A 6 -24.76 -3.77 -0.62
C LEU A 6 -24.81 -4.30 -2.05
N GLU A 7 -24.14 -3.61 -2.98
CA GLU A 7 -23.93 -4.09 -4.33
C GLU A 7 -22.51 -4.65 -4.43
N ILE A 8 -22.39 -5.89 -4.92
CA ILE A 8 -21.12 -6.53 -5.20
C ILE A 8 -20.85 -6.27 -6.69
N PRO A 9 -19.97 -5.30 -7.04
CA PRO A 9 -19.78 -4.92 -8.43
C PRO A 9 -19.14 -6.05 -9.25
N PHE A 10 -18.25 -6.82 -8.62
CA PHE A 10 -17.61 -8.00 -9.22
C PHE A 10 -16.94 -8.85 -8.13
N LYS A 11 -16.59 -10.09 -8.49
CA LYS A 11 -15.74 -10.96 -7.68
C LYS A 11 -14.28 -10.81 -8.13
N SER A 12 -13.39 -10.46 -7.21
CA SER A 12 -11.97 -10.30 -7.53
C SER A 12 -11.30 -11.66 -7.79
N PHE A 13 -10.36 -11.68 -8.73
CA PHE A 13 -9.48 -12.81 -9.03
C PHE A 13 -8.20 -12.79 -8.18
N VAL A 14 -7.94 -11.67 -7.49
CA VAL A 14 -6.80 -11.49 -6.59
C VAL A 14 -6.95 -12.45 -5.42
N ARG A 15 -5.92 -13.26 -5.15
CA ARG A 15 -6.02 -14.40 -4.23
C ARG A 15 -5.83 -14.01 -2.77
N MET A 16 -4.89 -13.10 -2.50
CA MET A 16 -4.62 -12.53 -1.19
C MET A 16 -4.51 -11.01 -1.29
N PRO A 17 -5.62 -10.31 -1.61
CA PRO A 17 -5.61 -8.86 -1.69
C PRO A 17 -5.28 -8.27 -0.31
N ASN A 18 -4.32 -7.34 -0.25
CA ASN A 18 -3.91 -6.73 1.02
C ASN A 18 -4.07 -5.20 1.00
N GLY A 19 -3.35 -4.52 0.10
CA GLY A 19 -3.49 -3.08 -0.16
C GLY A 19 -4.26 -2.80 -1.45
N LEU A 20 -4.95 -1.66 -1.51
CA LEU A 20 -5.60 -1.18 -2.72
C LEU A 20 -5.52 0.34 -2.86
N GLN A 21 -5.50 0.82 -4.09
CA GLN A 21 -5.51 2.23 -4.44
C GLN A 21 -6.35 2.44 -5.70
N TRP A 22 -7.32 3.36 -5.65
CA TRP A 22 -7.88 3.92 -6.87
C TRP A 22 -6.95 4.98 -7.43
N TYR A 23 -6.65 4.89 -8.72
CA TYR A 23 -5.92 5.92 -9.44
C TYR A 23 -6.54 6.09 -10.82
N LYS A 24 -7.11 7.28 -11.07
CA LYS A 24 -8.01 7.52 -12.21
C LYS A 24 -9.17 6.51 -12.17
N ASP A 25 -9.48 5.86 -13.30
CA ASP A 25 -10.58 4.89 -13.42
C ASP A 25 -10.13 3.43 -13.22
N GLU A 26 -8.98 3.24 -12.59
CA GLU A 26 -8.35 1.92 -12.37
C GLU A 26 -8.11 1.66 -10.88
N LEU A 27 -8.36 0.42 -10.46
CA LEU A 27 -8.10 -0.07 -9.12
C LEU A 27 -6.82 -0.90 -9.12
N TYR A 28 -5.80 -0.42 -8.41
CA TYR A 28 -4.55 -1.11 -8.18
C TYR A 28 -4.67 -1.92 -6.90
N VAL A 29 -4.36 -3.22 -6.94
CA VAL A 29 -4.45 -4.12 -5.80
C VAL A 29 -3.16 -4.93 -5.69
N ILE A 30 -2.46 -4.81 -4.56
CA ILE A 30 -1.32 -5.70 -4.28
C ILE A 30 -1.84 -7.07 -3.83
N ASP A 31 -1.43 -8.11 -4.53
CA ASP A 31 -1.72 -9.50 -4.21
C ASP A 31 -0.59 -10.08 -3.38
N GLN A 32 -0.75 -10.22 -2.06
CA GLN A 32 0.32 -10.76 -1.21
C GLN A 32 0.68 -12.22 -1.54
N PHE A 33 -0.16 -12.93 -2.31
CA PHE A 33 0.16 -14.28 -2.75
C PHE A 33 1.29 -14.29 -3.78
N THR A 34 1.26 -13.36 -4.74
CA THR A 34 2.26 -13.23 -5.80
C THR A 34 3.24 -12.08 -5.57
N ASP A 35 2.93 -11.16 -4.67
CA ASP A 35 3.54 -9.83 -4.53
C ASP A 35 3.48 -8.98 -5.80
N ASP A 36 2.57 -9.29 -6.73
CA ASP A 36 2.34 -8.50 -7.94
C ASP A 36 1.12 -7.60 -7.77
N VAL A 37 1.06 -6.52 -8.56
CA VAL A 37 -0.04 -5.55 -8.52
C VAL A 37 -0.98 -5.80 -9.68
N PHE A 38 -2.22 -6.14 -9.34
CA PHE A 38 -3.31 -6.29 -10.29
C PHE A 38 -3.96 -4.94 -10.52
N VAL A 39 -4.06 -4.52 -11.78
CA VAL A 39 -4.79 -3.32 -12.17
C VAL A 39 -6.12 -3.74 -12.77
N ILE A 40 -7.20 -3.28 -12.15
CA ILE A 40 -8.56 -3.76 -12.38
C ILE A 40 -9.43 -2.59 -12.81
N SER A 41 -10.27 -2.79 -13.84
CA SER A 41 -11.23 -1.77 -14.27
C SER A 41 -12.36 -1.58 -13.25
N ASP A 42 -13.12 -0.50 -13.36
CA ASP A 42 -14.39 -0.27 -12.65
C ASP A 42 -15.38 -1.44 -12.71
N LYS A 43 -15.38 -2.19 -13.82
CA LYS A 43 -16.18 -3.40 -14.05
C LYS A 43 -15.58 -4.71 -13.52
N GLY A 44 -14.40 -4.68 -12.92
CA GLY A 44 -13.76 -5.87 -12.35
C GLY A 44 -12.89 -6.69 -13.30
N ASN A 45 -12.61 -6.20 -14.50
CA ASN A 45 -11.73 -6.89 -15.44
C ASN A 45 -10.27 -6.60 -15.08
N VAL A 46 -9.41 -7.61 -15.10
CA VAL A 46 -7.96 -7.40 -14.99
C VAL A 46 -7.47 -6.76 -16.28
N LEU A 47 -6.96 -5.53 -16.19
CA LEU A 47 -6.43 -4.76 -17.32
C LEU A 47 -4.95 -5.08 -17.55
N LYS A 48 -4.17 -5.13 -16.46
CA LYS A 48 -2.74 -5.51 -16.48
C LYS A 48 -2.32 -6.08 -15.13
N ILE A 49 -1.21 -6.79 -15.12
CA ILE A 49 -0.49 -7.21 -13.91
C ILE A 49 0.88 -6.56 -13.98
N ILE A 50 1.26 -5.83 -12.95
CA ILE A 50 2.58 -5.23 -12.80
C ILE A 50 3.38 -6.16 -11.89
N ASN A 51 4.42 -6.79 -12.44
CA ASN A 51 5.36 -7.56 -11.63
C ASN A 51 6.20 -6.61 -10.78
N THR A 52 6.42 -6.95 -9.52
CA THR A 52 7.20 -6.11 -8.61
C THR A 52 8.26 -6.93 -7.87
N GLU A 53 9.29 -6.25 -7.37
CA GLU A 53 10.28 -6.83 -6.46
C GLU A 53 9.80 -6.81 -5.00
N THR A 54 8.54 -6.45 -4.73
CA THR A 54 7.98 -6.46 -3.38
C THR A 54 8.00 -7.86 -2.79
N GLU A 55 8.28 -7.94 -1.48
CA GLU A 55 8.14 -9.15 -0.69
C GLU A 55 7.07 -8.94 0.38
N ASN A 56 6.15 -9.90 0.52
CA ASN A 56 5.11 -9.86 1.54
C ASN A 56 4.31 -8.54 1.50
N GLY A 57 3.89 -8.13 0.29
CA GLY A 57 3.28 -6.84 0.01
C GLY A 57 2.05 -6.58 0.86
N SER A 58 2.06 -5.50 1.63
CA SER A 58 1.04 -5.21 2.65
C SER A 58 0.23 -3.93 2.40
N GLY A 59 0.70 -3.10 1.49
CA GLY A 59 0.13 -1.80 1.19
C GLY A 59 0.62 -1.26 -0.14
N ILE A 60 -0.15 -0.33 -0.69
CA ILE A 60 0.09 0.24 -2.00
C ILE A 60 -0.49 1.65 -2.06
N THR A 61 0.15 2.54 -2.79
CA THR A 61 -0.44 3.83 -3.21
C THR A 61 0.15 4.26 -4.55
N VAL A 62 -0.51 5.20 -5.22
CA VAL A 62 -0.06 5.77 -6.50
C VAL A 62 -0.03 7.28 -6.36
N GLY A 63 1.12 7.88 -6.65
CA GLY A 63 1.29 9.32 -6.53
C GLY A 63 2.70 9.77 -6.85
N GLY A 64 2.85 11.07 -7.13
CA GLY A 64 4.13 11.63 -7.60
C GLY A 64 4.57 11.10 -8.98
N GLY A 65 3.69 10.41 -9.70
CA GLY A 65 4.01 9.71 -10.95
C GLY A 65 4.48 8.27 -10.78
N PHE A 66 4.48 7.73 -9.56
CA PHE A 66 5.02 6.41 -9.23
C PHE A 66 3.99 5.52 -8.56
N LEU A 67 4.24 4.22 -8.66
CA LEU A 67 3.65 3.21 -7.79
C LEU A 67 4.51 3.10 -6.53
N TRP A 68 3.89 2.96 -5.37
CA TRP A 68 4.59 2.72 -4.12
C TRP A 68 4.03 1.46 -3.48
N THR A 69 4.90 0.59 -2.97
CA THR A 69 4.50 -0.62 -2.25
C THR A 69 5.16 -0.70 -0.89
N ALA A 70 4.45 -1.28 0.07
CA ALA A 70 4.94 -1.60 1.39
C ALA A 70 5.36 -3.08 1.44
N SER A 71 6.66 -3.33 1.57
CA SER A 71 7.24 -4.65 1.78
C SER A 71 7.47 -4.89 3.27
N ASN A 72 6.98 -6.02 3.78
CA ASN A 72 7.27 -6.47 5.15
C ASN A 72 8.45 -7.45 5.22
N GLY A 73 9.25 -7.53 4.14
CA GLY A 73 10.37 -8.46 4.05
C GLY A 73 9.90 -9.89 3.79
N GLN A 74 10.59 -10.87 4.36
CA GLN A 74 10.46 -12.29 4.02
C GLN A 74 9.03 -12.77 3.73
N THR A 75 8.79 -13.16 2.48
CA THR A 75 7.50 -13.72 2.04
C THR A 75 7.28 -15.14 2.59
N ARG A 76 5.99 -15.51 2.72
CA ARG A 76 5.55 -16.87 3.09
C ARG A 76 4.55 -17.47 2.11
N ALA A 77 4.07 -16.69 1.15
CA ALA A 77 2.97 -17.07 0.28
C ALA A 77 3.45 -17.62 -1.09
N ARG A 78 4.67 -17.23 -1.50
CA ARG A 78 5.33 -17.69 -2.73
C ARG A 78 6.75 -18.20 -2.45
N PRO A 79 7.35 -18.99 -3.36
CA PRO A 79 8.78 -19.26 -3.34
C PRO A 79 9.62 -17.98 -3.42
N PHE A 80 10.87 -18.06 -2.95
CA PHE A 80 11.82 -16.96 -3.05
C PHE A 80 12.24 -16.71 -4.51
N ARG A 81 12.45 -15.45 -4.84
CA ARG A 81 13.00 -14.95 -6.10
C ARG A 81 14.46 -14.56 -5.89
N ASP A 82 15.25 -14.51 -6.95
CA ASP A 82 16.69 -14.24 -6.88
C ASP A 82 17.04 -12.86 -6.30
N HIS A 83 16.12 -11.90 -6.40
CA HIS A 83 16.26 -10.53 -5.90
C HIS A 83 15.63 -10.31 -4.50
N ASP A 84 15.07 -11.35 -3.87
CA ASP A 84 14.52 -11.23 -2.52
C ASP A 84 15.67 -11.02 -1.52
N ASP A 85 15.60 -9.95 -0.73
CA ASP A 85 16.58 -9.63 0.33
C ASP A 85 15.99 -9.69 1.74
N HIS A 86 14.70 -10.04 1.82
CA HIS A 86 13.93 -10.29 3.04
C HIS A 86 13.83 -9.09 3.98
N SER A 87 14.19 -7.89 3.51
CA SER A 87 14.20 -6.68 4.33
C SER A 87 12.90 -5.88 4.20
N PRO A 88 12.35 -5.38 5.31
CA PRO A 88 11.15 -4.53 5.26
C PRO A 88 11.52 -3.15 4.71
N LYS A 89 10.78 -2.72 3.70
CA LYS A 89 11.04 -1.45 3.00
C LYS A 89 9.80 -0.90 2.31
N VAL A 90 9.85 0.36 1.93
CA VAL A 90 8.92 0.95 0.96
C VAL A 90 9.65 1.06 -0.35
N ILE A 91 9.01 0.61 -1.43
CA ILE A 91 9.61 0.55 -2.77
C ILE A 91 8.88 1.54 -3.67
N LYS A 92 9.65 2.39 -4.33
CA LYS A 92 9.22 3.28 -5.41
C LYS A 92 9.37 2.53 -6.73
N ILE A 93 8.28 2.41 -7.47
CA ILE A 93 8.17 1.56 -8.65
C ILE A 93 7.66 2.39 -9.84
N ASP A 94 8.24 2.16 -11.02
CA ASP A 94 7.73 2.72 -12.26
C ASP A 94 6.35 2.11 -12.58
N LEU A 95 5.35 2.98 -12.79
CA LEU A 95 3.94 2.59 -12.92
C LEU A 95 3.64 1.78 -14.20
N ASN A 96 4.52 1.84 -15.20
CA ASN A 96 4.33 1.23 -16.51
C ASN A 96 5.07 -0.10 -16.63
N THR A 97 6.31 -0.14 -16.15
CA THR A 97 7.23 -1.27 -16.31
C THR A 97 7.25 -2.20 -15.09
N GLY A 98 6.94 -1.69 -13.90
CA GLY A 98 7.10 -2.43 -12.63
C GLY A 98 8.53 -2.43 -12.08
N GLU A 99 9.46 -1.72 -12.73
CA GLU A 99 10.84 -1.60 -12.27
C GLU A 99 10.95 -0.85 -10.93
N SER A 100 11.70 -1.41 -9.98
CA SER A 100 12.08 -0.72 -8.75
C SER A 100 13.04 0.42 -9.09
N LEU A 101 12.62 1.66 -8.80
CA LEU A 101 13.42 2.87 -9.06
C LEU A 101 14.21 3.31 -7.83
N ASP A 102 13.65 3.12 -6.65
CA ASP A 102 14.26 3.49 -5.38
C ASP A 102 13.57 2.76 -4.22
N CYS A 103 14.20 2.72 -3.04
CA CYS A 103 13.56 2.22 -1.84
C CYS A 103 14.14 2.83 -0.56
N PHE A 104 13.37 2.78 0.51
CA PHE A 104 13.84 3.15 1.84
C PHE A 104 13.35 2.16 2.89
N PRO A 105 14.13 1.90 3.95
CA PRO A 105 13.74 0.97 5.00
C PRO A 105 12.49 1.45 5.73
N THR A 106 11.69 0.52 6.26
CA THR A 106 10.52 0.92 7.04
C THR A 106 10.93 1.77 8.25
N PRO A 107 10.10 2.73 8.68
CA PRO A 107 10.39 3.55 9.85
C PRO A 107 10.68 2.67 11.07
N GLN A 108 11.89 2.79 11.61
CA GLN A 108 12.37 2.04 12.77
C GLN A 108 12.24 0.50 12.62
N ALA A 109 12.44 -0.03 11.39
CA ALA A 109 12.35 -1.46 11.08
C ALA A 109 11.02 -2.12 11.51
N SER A 110 9.94 -1.34 11.47
CA SER A 110 8.61 -1.79 11.86
C SER A 110 7.87 -2.51 10.73
N GLY A 111 6.91 -3.36 11.10
CA GLY A 111 5.92 -3.86 10.13
C GLY A 111 5.00 -2.72 9.72
N ILE A 112 4.79 -2.56 8.42
CA ILE A 112 3.92 -1.53 7.84
C ILE A 112 2.78 -2.17 7.06
N HIS A 113 1.67 -1.45 6.93
CA HIS A 113 0.53 -1.86 6.11
C HIS A 113 0.06 -0.70 5.23
N GLY A 114 -0.87 0.13 5.71
CA GLY A 114 -1.41 1.23 4.91
C GLY A 114 -0.34 2.27 4.58
N ILE A 115 -0.20 2.57 3.29
CA ILE A 115 0.57 3.71 2.78
C ILE A 115 -0.34 4.54 1.87
N GLU A 116 -0.19 5.87 1.89
CA GLU A 116 -1.00 6.78 1.07
C GLU A 116 -0.13 7.96 0.62
N TRP A 117 -0.24 8.33 -0.65
CA TRP A 117 0.41 9.51 -1.18
C TRP A 117 -0.43 10.78 -0.92
N ASP A 118 0.22 11.84 -0.47
CA ASP A 118 -0.42 13.13 -0.21
C ASP A 118 0.54 14.29 -0.52
N GLU A 119 0.22 15.06 -1.57
CA GLU A 119 0.90 16.31 -1.95
C GLU A 119 2.45 16.29 -1.89
N GLY A 120 3.10 15.23 -2.39
CA GLY A 120 4.58 15.13 -2.38
C GLY A 120 5.14 14.21 -1.30
N ASN A 121 4.28 13.71 -0.41
CA ASN A 121 4.66 12.95 0.77
C ASN A 121 3.95 11.59 0.82
N LEU A 122 4.46 10.70 1.66
CA LEU A 122 3.90 9.39 1.97
C LEU A 122 3.49 9.33 3.43
N TRP A 123 2.21 9.08 3.66
CA TRP A 123 1.72 8.62 4.95
C TRP A 123 1.95 7.12 5.07
N ILE A 124 2.50 6.66 6.19
CA ILE A 124 2.80 5.24 6.45
C ILE A 124 2.27 4.83 7.82
N THR A 125 1.51 3.74 7.85
CA THR A 125 1.07 3.10 9.09
C THR A 125 2.07 2.05 9.54
N ALA A 126 2.82 2.36 10.60
CA ALA A 126 3.68 1.43 11.31
C ALA A 126 2.87 0.70 12.38
N THR A 127 2.46 -0.52 12.08
CA THR A 127 1.45 -1.25 12.85
C THR A 127 2.02 -1.74 14.19
N SER A 128 3.26 -2.23 14.19
CA SER A 128 3.95 -2.66 15.42
C SER A 128 4.25 -1.48 16.35
N LEU A 129 4.48 -0.30 15.80
CA LEU A 129 4.72 0.93 16.56
C LEU A 129 3.44 1.66 16.95
N LYS A 130 2.28 1.21 16.47
CA LYS A 130 1.00 1.91 16.59
C LYS A 130 1.16 3.40 16.26
N SER A 131 1.78 3.71 15.13
CA SER A 131 2.12 5.08 14.75
C SER A 131 1.85 5.33 13.26
N LEU A 132 1.55 6.59 12.93
CA LEU A 132 1.59 7.11 11.57
C LEU A 132 2.88 7.91 11.38
N PHE A 133 3.50 7.75 10.23
CA PHE A 133 4.66 8.54 9.80
C PHE A 133 4.27 9.32 8.56
N LEU A 134 4.70 10.56 8.47
CA LEU A 134 4.73 11.33 7.23
C LEU A 134 6.17 11.39 6.75
N ILE A 135 6.38 10.99 5.50
CA ILE A 135 7.70 10.88 4.89
C ILE A 135 7.72 11.72 3.63
N ASP A 136 8.76 12.50 3.41
CA ASP A 136 8.95 13.24 2.17
C ASP A 136 9.17 12.25 1.01
N GLY A 137 8.40 12.38 -0.07
CA GLY A 137 8.42 11.45 -1.19
C GLY A 137 9.62 11.61 -2.14
N SER A 138 10.44 12.65 -1.94
CA SER A 138 11.60 12.97 -2.76
C SER A 138 12.92 12.59 -2.09
N ASN A 139 13.04 12.76 -0.78
CA ASN A 139 14.27 12.53 -0.02
C ASN A 139 14.14 11.52 1.13
N PHE A 140 12.92 11.01 1.37
CA PHE A 140 12.59 10.00 2.38
C PHE A 140 12.81 10.43 3.84
N GLU A 141 12.97 11.72 4.10
CA GLU A 141 13.05 12.23 5.46
C GLU A 141 11.70 12.07 6.19
N ILE A 142 11.77 11.69 7.47
CA ILE A 142 10.58 11.64 8.32
C ILE A 142 10.22 13.08 8.70
N LEU A 143 9.13 13.59 8.14
CA LEU A 143 8.61 14.92 8.41
C LEU A 143 7.79 14.96 9.70
N HIS A 144 7.04 13.88 9.97
CA HIS A 144 6.16 13.81 11.13
C HIS A 144 5.98 12.39 11.65
N LYS A 145 5.69 12.27 12.95
CA LYS A 145 5.30 11.02 13.59
C LYS A 145 4.18 11.28 14.59
N ASP A 146 3.06 10.59 14.40
CA ASP A 146 1.92 10.61 15.29
C ASP A 146 1.70 9.22 15.92
N SER A 147 1.68 9.16 17.25
CA SER A 147 1.38 7.92 17.97
C SER A 147 -0.13 7.69 18.01
N LEU A 148 -0.58 6.57 17.45
CA LEU A 148 -1.97 6.14 17.51
C LEU A 148 -2.25 5.51 18.88
N GLN A 149 -2.87 6.30 19.77
CA GLN A 149 -3.51 5.78 20.98
C GLN A 149 -4.78 5.00 20.57
N LEU A 150 -4.61 3.75 20.14
CA LEU A 150 -5.73 2.86 19.86
C LEU A 150 -6.14 2.15 21.15
N LYS A 151 -7.32 2.49 21.69
CA LYS A 151 -8.05 1.55 22.54
C LYS A 151 -8.38 0.33 21.66
N SER A 152 -8.14 -0.85 22.19
CA SER A 152 -8.05 -2.12 21.46
C SER A 152 -9.15 -2.38 20.41
N SER A 153 -8.73 -3.05 19.33
CA SER A 153 -9.50 -3.91 18.43
C SER A 153 -10.53 -3.31 17.47
N THR A 154 -10.27 -2.15 16.84
CA THR A 154 -10.87 -1.84 15.52
C THR A 154 -9.92 -0.98 14.67
N TRP A 155 -9.59 -1.45 13.47
CA TRP A 155 -8.85 -0.71 12.44
C TRP A 155 -9.78 0.33 11.81
N PRO A 156 -9.55 1.64 11.95
CA PRO A 156 -10.48 2.61 11.40
C PRO A 156 -9.94 3.13 10.07
N CYS A 157 -10.46 2.56 8.99
CA CYS A 157 -10.57 3.24 7.69
C CYS A 157 -11.24 4.65 7.84
N LYS A 158 -11.86 4.93 8.99
CA LYS A 158 -12.52 6.20 9.35
C LYS A 158 -11.61 7.30 9.90
N ARG A 159 -10.36 7.04 10.31
CA ARG A 159 -9.48 8.12 10.83
C ARG A 159 -8.78 8.90 9.71
N TRP A 160 -8.61 8.30 8.55
CA TRP A 160 -8.09 8.92 7.32
C TRP A 160 -8.86 10.18 6.92
N ARG A 161 -10.20 10.17 7.04
CA ARG A 161 -11.04 11.35 6.70
C ARG A 161 -10.93 12.53 7.68
N ARG A 162 -10.42 12.37 8.91
CA ARG A 162 -10.24 13.53 9.81
C ARG A 162 -9.01 14.36 9.48
N TYR A 163 -8.05 13.81 8.75
CA TYR A 163 -6.85 14.52 8.33
C TYR A 163 -6.91 14.94 6.85
N LEU A 164 -7.65 14.22 6.00
CA LEU A 164 -7.93 14.62 4.60
C LEU A 164 -9.15 15.53 4.39
N VAL A 165 -9.95 15.83 5.43
CA VAL A 165 -11.07 16.78 5.36
C VAL A 165 -10.85 17.92 6.35
N LEU A 166 -9.74 18.63 6.17
CA LEU A 166 -9.56 20.01 6.60
C LEU A 166 -8.87 20.77 5.46
N ARG A 167 -9.60 20.90 4.35
CA ARG A 167 -9.65 22.15 3.58
C ARG A 167 -11.10 22.59 3.56
#